data_AF-A0A2D4H5D7-F1
#
_entry.id   AF-A0A2D4H5D7-F1
#
_cell.length_a   1.000
_cell.length_b   1.000
_cell.length_c   1.000
_cell.angle_alpha   90.00
_cell.angle_beta   90.00
_cell.angle_gamma   90.00
#
_symmetry.space_group_name_H-M   'P 1'
#
loop_
_entity.id
_entity.type
_entity.pdbx_description
1 polymer ?
#
loop_
_entity_poly.entity_id
_entity_poly.type
_entity_poly.pdbx_seq_one_letter_code
_entity_poly.pdbx_strand_id
1 'polypeptide(L)'
;PDAAVELEGYIAHQQYRSRDSGKIKGGGLSLYVNKSWCINTRTVDSHCSMDLEYMTLKCRPIYLPREFSVVLITAVYVPPDANTTIALGFLYNTVSNWQNKYPDAV
;
A
#
# COMPACT_ATOMS: atom_id res chain seq x y z
N PRO A 1 20.23 -11.51 -3.02
CA PRO A 1 18.90 -11.27 -3.60
C PRO A 1 17.87 -12.09 -2.82
N ASP A 2 17.19 -11.45 -1.87
CA ASP A 2 16.09 -12.10 -1.17
C ASP A 2 14.95 -12.27 -2.17
N ALA A 3 14.66 -13.51 -2.53
CA ALA A 3 13.50 -13.81 -3.33
C ALA A 3 12.27 -13.31 -2.57
N ALA A 4 11.44 -12.50 -3.23
CA ALA A 4 10.10 -12.23 -2.75
C ALA A 4 9.45 -13.57 -2.40
N VAL A 5 8.83 -13.68 -1.21
CA VAL A 5 8.11 -14.90 -0.85
C VAL A 5 6.96 -15.05 -1.84
N GLU A 6 7.11 -15.95 -2.81
CA GLU A 6 6.06 -16.22 -3.78
C GLU A 6 5.06 -17.19 -3.16
N LEU A 7 3.83 -16.71 -2.95
CA LEU A 7 2.71 -17.52 -2.53
C LEU A 7 1.92 -17.95 -3.77
N GLU A 8 1.77 -19.26 -3.97
CA GLU A 8 1.02 -19.80 -5.10
C GLU A 8 -0.42 -19.24 -5.09
N GLY A 9 -0.89 -18.78 -6.25
CA GLY A 9 -2.20 -18.15 -6.37
C GLY A 9 -2.26 -16.68 -5.95
N TYR A 10 -1.17 -16.06 -5.49
CA TYR A 10 -1.13 -14.64 -5.09
C TYR A 10 -0.16 -13.82 -5.95
N ILE A 11 -0.41 -12.51 -6.02
CA ILE A 11 0.50 -11.49 -6.54
C ILE A 11 1.09 -10.77 -5.34
N ALA A 12 2.41 -10.80 -5.21
CA ALA A 12 3.13 -10.13 -4.13
C ALA A 12 3.52 -8.70 -4.55
N HIS A 13 3.22 -7.73 -3.68
CA HIS A 13 3.73 -6.36 -3.78
C HIS A 13 4.53 -6.05 -2.52
N GLN A 14 5.79 -5.71 -2.70
CA GLN A 14 6.72 -5.49 -1.60
C GLN A 14 7.33 -4.10 -1.67
N GLN A 15 7.42 -3.49 -0.51
CA GLN A 15 8.17 -2.27 -0.27
C GLN A 15 9.26 -2.62 0.71
N TYR A 16 10.49 -2.27 0.33
CA TYR A 16 11.65 -2.41 1.18
C TYR A 16 12.03 -1.07 1.78
N ARG A 17 12.71 -1.13 2.92
CA ARG A 17 13.34 0.04 3.54
C ARG A 17 14.25 0.74 2.53
N SER A 18 14.05 2.04 2.33
CA SER A 18 14.95 2.88 1.54
C SER A 18 16.06 3.47 2.41
N ARG A 19 17.17 3.91 1.80
CA ARG A 19 18.23 4.64 2.52
C ARG A 19 17.72 5.96 3.10
N ASP A 20 16.74 6.57 2.45
CA ASP A 20 16.19 7.87 2.82
C ASP A 20 15.13 7.79 3.92
N SER A 21 14.73 6.58 4.34
CA SER A 21 13.71 6.37 5.38
C SER A 21 14.15 6.75 6.80
N GLY A 22 15.45 6.93 7.03
CA GLY A 22 16.03 7.15 8.35
C GLY A 22 16.07 5.90 9.25
N LYS A 23 15.50 4.76 8.82
CA LYS A 23 15.43 3.54 9.62
C LYS A 23 16.76 2.83 9.69
N ILE A 24 17.18 2.47 10.90
CA ILE A 24 18.38 1.63 11.14
C ILE A 24 18.08 0.13 11.13
N LYS A 25 16.83 -0.28 11.43
CA LYS A 25 16.40 -1.68 11.48
C LYS A 25 14.90 -1.82 11.15
N GLY A 26 14.49 -3.01 10.73
CA GLY A 26 13.10 -3.34 10.44
C GLY A 26 12.49 -2.54 9.29
N GLY A 27 11.17 -2.68 9.14
CA GLY A 27 10.39 -1.97 8.13
C GLY A 27 10.08 -2.81 6.89
N GLY A 28 9.51 -2.13 5.91
CA GLY A 28 8.96 -2.74 4.71
C GLY A 28 7.53 -3.28 4.91
N LEU A 29 6.82 -3.36 3.79
CA LEU A 29 5.47 -3.89 3.69
C LEU A 29 5.41 -4.96 2.63
N SER A 30 4.56 -5.96 2.86
CA SER A 30 4.24 -6.99 1.86
C SER A 30 2.74 -7.17 1.79
N LEU A 31 2.17 -6.94 0.61
CA LEU A 31 0.77 -7.20 0.31
C LEU A 31 0.68 -8.38 -0.65
N TYR A 32 -0.27 -9.28 -0.38
CA TYR A 32 -0.55 -10.43 -1.23
C TYR A 32 -1.99 -10.32 -1.73
N VAL A 33 -2.15 -10.23 -3.04
CA VAL A 33 -3.47 -10.15 -3.68
C VAL A 33 -3.77 -11.51 -4.31
N ASN A 34 -4.88 -12.14 -3.91
CA ASN A 34 -5.30 -13.40 -4.51
C ASN A 34 -5.66 -13.19 -5.99
N LYS A 35 -5.06 -13.99 -6.89
CA LYS A 35 -5.28 -13.93 -8.34
C LYS A 35 -6.73 -14.24 -8.72
N SER A 36 -7.46 -15.01 -7.90
CA SER A 36 -8.89 -15.28 -8.10
C SER A 36 -9.79 -14.08 -7.78
N TRP A 37 -9.27 -13.09 -7.04
CA TRP A 37 -9.99 -11.86 -6.73
C TRP A 37 -9.61 -10.74 -7.71
N CYS A 38 -8.31 -10.52 -7.93
CA CYS A 38 -7.83 -9.54 -8.89
C CYS A 38 -6.48 -9.93 -9.52
N ILE A 39 -6.44 -9.92 -10.85
CA ILE A 39 -5.26 -10.31 -11.64
C ILE A 39 -4.39 -9.07 -11.97
N ASN A 40 -5.01 -7.90 -12.13
CA ASN A 40 -4.33 -6.67 -12.54
C ASN A 40 -4.18 -5.74 -11.34
N THR A 41 -3.07 -5.90 -10.63
CA THR A 41 -2.72 -5.09 -9.45
C THR A 41 -1.43 -4.33 -9.69
N ARG A 42 -1.37 -3.08 -9.23
CA ARG A 42 -0.19 -2.21 -9.40
C ARG A 42 0.01 -1.34 -8.19
N THR A 43 1.22 -1.28 -7.66
CA THR A 43 1.63 -0.23 -6.72
C THR A 43 1.60 1.12 -7.40
N VAL A 44 0.79 2.03 -6.87
CA VAL A 44 0.64 3.40 -7.38
C VAL A 44 1.33 4.43 -6.50
N ASP A 45 1.59 4.09 -5.24
CA ASP A 45 2.33 4.93 -4.31
C ASP A 45 2.92 4.09 -3.17
N SER A 46 4.02 4.58 -2.61
CA SER A 46 4.70 3.95 -1.47
C SER A 46 5.58 4.95 -0.75
N HIS A 47 5.62 4.86 0.58
CA HIS A 47 6.40 5.76 1.43
C HIS A 47 6.96 5.00 2.63
N CYS A 48 8.23 5.25 2.96
CA CYS A 48 8.94 4.60 4.07
C CYS A 48 9.65 5.69 4.87
N SER A 49 9.30 5.83 6.14
CA SER A 49 9.91 6.77 7.07
C SER A 49 9.90 6.20 8.49
N MET A 50 10.66 6.82 9.39
CA MET A 50 10.68 6.47 10.82
C MET A 50 9.29 6.33 11.44
N ASP A 51 8.34 7.17 11.01
CA ASP A 51 6.99 7.23 11.59
C ASP A 51 5.96 6.35 10.89
N LEU A 52 6.23 5.89 9.66
CA LEU A 52 5.26 5.16 8.86
C LEU A 52 5.89 4.31 7.75
N GLU A 53 5.36 3.10 7.54
CA GLU A 53 5.43 2.40 6.26
C GLU A 53 4.08 2.47 5.57
N TYR A 54 4.08 2.75 4.27
CA TYR A 54 2.87 2.96 3.48
C TYR A 54 3.05 2.43 2.07
N MET A 55 2.01 1.75 1.56
CA MET A 55 1.91 1.33 0.17
C MET A 55 0.45 1.33 -0.28
N THR A 56 0.16 1.91 -1.44
CA THR A 56 -1.15 1.80 -2.09
C THR A 56 -1.06 1.03 -3.39
N LEU A 57 -1.91 0.02 -3.49
CA LEU A 57 -2.17 -0.74 -4.71
C LEU A 57 -3.46 -0.24 -5.37
N LYS A 58 -3.42 -0.13 -6.68
CA LYS A 58 -4.61 0.06 -7.51
C LYS A 58 -4.91 -1.25 -8.21
N CYS A 59 -6.18 -1.66 -8.19
CA CYS A 59 -6.63 -2.85 -8.88
C CYS A 59 -8.10 -2.76 -9.31
N ARG A 60 -8.54 -3.61 -10.22
CA ARG A 60 -9.96 -3.79 -10.55
C ARG A 60 -10.33 -5.26 -10.37
N PRO A 61 -10.96 -5.65 -9.25
CA PRO A 61 -11.38 -7.02 -9.03
C PRO A 61 -12.31 -7.54 -10.13
N ILE A 62 -12.31 -8.85 -10.34
CA ILE A 62 -13.07 -9.52 -11.40
C ILE A 62 -14.57 -9.24 -11.28
N TYR A 63 -15.07 -9.15 -10.04
CA TYR A 63 -16.49 -8.94 -9.73
C TYR A 63 -16.78 -7.54 -9.15
N LEU A 64 -15.97 -6.53 -9.48
CA LEU A 64 -16.23 -5.16 -9.04
C LEU A 64 -17.51 -4.62 -9.73
N PRO A 65 -18.50 -4.10 -8.98
CA PRO A 65 -19.69 -3.47 -9.53
C PRO A 65 -19.34 -2.34 -10.53
N ARG A 66 -20.28 -2.04 -11.43
CA ARG A 66 -20.04 -1.08 -12.52
C ARG A 66 -19.91 0.35 -12.01
N GLU A 67 -20.55 0.63 -10.89
CA GLU A 67 -20.56 1.91 -10.18
C GLU A 67 -19.18 2.29 -9.67
N PHE A 68 -18.31 1.31 -9.41
CA PHE A 68 -16.96 1.55 -8.95
C PHE A 68 -15.95 1.37 -10.08
N SER A 69 -15.04 2.32 -10.20
CA SER A 69 -14.04 2.35 -11.27
C SER A 69 -12.84 1.43 -10.97
N VAL A 70 -12.36 1.43 -9.73
CA VAL A 70 -11.23 0.63 -9.22
C VAL A 70 -11.31 0.50 -7.70
N VAL A 71 -10.49 -0.39 -7.14
CA VAL A 71 -10.21 -0.50 -5.70
C VAL A 71 -8.80 0.00 -5.43
N LEU A 72 -8.65 0.86 -4.42
CA LEU A 72 -7.38 1.32 -3.88
C LEU A 72 -7.13 0.66 -2.52
N ILE A 73 -6.19 -0.28 -2.47
CA ILE A 73 -5.82 -0.97 -1.24
C ILE A 73 -4.63 -0.26 -0.65
N THR A 74 -4.78 0.29 0.56
CA THR A 74 -3.70 0.97 1.25
C THR A 74 -3.26 0.16 2.46
N ALA A 75 -2.03 -0.34 2.45
CA ALA A 75 -1.41 -0.94 3.63
C ALA A 75 -0.58 0.12 4.36
N VAL A 76 -0.71 0.11 5.68
CA VAL A 76 -0.06 1.05 6.57
C VAL A 76 0.48 0.30 7.78
N TYR A 77 1.73 0.56 8.13
CA TYR A 77 2.30 0.14 9.40
C TYR A 77 2.87 1.36 10.13
N VAL A 78 2.32 1.66 11.30
CA VAL A 78 2.79 2.71 12.21
C VAL A 78 3.63 2.02 13.30
N PRO A 79 4.95 2.26 13.37
CA PRO A 79 5.79 1.72 14.43
C PRO A 79 5.32 2.16 15.84
N PRO A 80 5.53 1.35 16.90
CA PRO A 80 5.15 1.72 18.27
C PRO A 80 5.81 3.00 18.80
N ASP A 81 6.99 3.33 18.27
CA ASP A 81 7.81 4.50 18.60
C ASP A 81 7.60 5.68 17.65
N ALA A 82 6.64 5.57 16.72
CA ALA A 82 6.35 6.62 15.74
C ALA A 82 5.76 7.88 16.38
N ASN A 83 6.07 9.03 15.78
CA ASN A 83 5.31 10.24 16.01
C ASN A 83 3.95 10.14 15.30
N THR A 84 2.91 9.85 16.09
CA THR A 84 1.56 9.62 15.59
C THR A 84 0.96 10.84 14.88
N THR A 85 1.33 12.06 15.27
CA THR A 85 0.88 13.29 14.60
C THR A 85 1.41 13.37 13.17
N ILE A 86 2.68 13.03 12.95
CA ILE A 86 3.30 13.01 11.62
C ILE A 86 2.66 11.91 10.76
N ALA A 87 2.54 10.70 11.32
CA ALA A 87 1.92 9.57 10.62
C ALA A 87 0.46 9.86 10.22
N LEU A 88 -0.36 10.36 11.14
CA LEU A 88 -1.75 10.71 10.87
C LEU A 88 -1.88 11.86 9.88
N GLY A 89 -1.02 12.88 9.96
CA GLY A 89 -0.98 13.98 8.99
C GLY A 89 -0.66 13.49 7.58
N PHE A 90 0.32 12.59 7.45
CA PHE A 90 0.63 11.94 6.17
C PHE A 90 -0.58 11.16 5.63
N LEU A 91 -1.19 10.31 6.46
CA LEU A 91 -2.34 9.49 6.07
C LEU A 91 -3.53 10.35 5.65
N TYR A 92 -3.84 11.40 6.41
CA TYR A 92 -4.94 12.31 6.10
C TYR A 92 -4.76 12.95 4.72
N ASN A 93 -3.57 13.49 4.44
CA ASN A 93 -3.27 14.10 3.15
C ASN A 93 -3.37 13.08 2.02
N THR A 94 -2.82 11.89 2.23
CA THR A 94 -2.79 10.83 1.23
C THR A 94 -4.19 10.30 0.91
N VAL A 95 -5.02 10.02 1.92
CA VAL A 95 -6.42 9.59 1.71
C VAL A 95 -7.21 10.69 1.01
N SER A 96 -7.06 11.94 1.44
CA SER A 96 -7.73 13.08 0.80
C SER A 96 -7.33 13.20 -0.67
N ASN A 97 -6.05 13.02 -1.00
CA ASN A 97 -5.55 13.04 -2.37
C ASN A 97 -6.15 11.90 -3.21
N TRP A 98 -6.27 10.70 -2.66
CA TRP A 98 -6.88 9.57 -3.38
C TRP A 98 -8.37 9.77 -3.63
N GLN A 99 -9.11 10.23 -2.63
CA GLN A 99 -10.54 10.55 -2.76
C GLN A 99 -10.78 11.63 -3.83
N ASN A 100 -9.92 12.65 -3.89
CA ASN A 100 -10.01 13.69 -4.92
C ASN A 100 -9.62 13.18 -6.32
N LYS A 101 -8.60 12.32 -6.41
CA LYS A 101 -8.08 11.82 -7.69
C LYS A 101 -8.94 10.70 -8.30
N TYR A 102 -9.61 9.93 -7.45
CA TYR A 102 -10.44 8.79 -7.84
C TYR A 102 -11.78 8.81 -7.08
N PRO A 103 -12.69 9.76 -7.39
CA PRO A 103 -13.94 9.93 -6.65
C PRO A 103 -14.87 8.71 -6.74
N ASP A 104 -14.77 7.94 -7.83
CA ASP A 104 -15.55 6.72 -8.06
C ASP A 104 -14.77 5.43 -7.71
N ALA A 105 -13.66 5.54 -6.98
CA ALA A 105 -12.94 4.39 -6.46
C ALA A 105 -13.37 4.06 -5.03
N VAL A 106 -13.13 2.81 -4.63
CA VAL A 106 -13.34 2.32 -3.26
C VAL A 106 -12.05 1.91 -2.58
#